data_AF-A0A6I2W538-F1
#
_entry.id   AF-A0A6I2W538-F1
#
_cell.length_a   1.000
_cell.length_b   1.000
_cell.length_c   1.000
_cell.angle_alpha   90.00
_cell.angle_beta   90.00
_cell.angle_gamma   90.00
#
_symmetry.space_group_name_H-M   'P 1'
#
loop_
_entity.id
_entity.type
_entity.pdbx_description
1 polymer ?
#
loop_
_entity_poly.entity_id
_entity_poly.type
_entity_poly.pdbx_seq_one_letter_code
_entity_poly.pdbx_strand_id
1 'polypeptide(L)'
;MSDTPVLQYSFLAPILIVLGGAVIGVLLEAFAAAKRRAVLQLTLTLGTLFIAFLSLLRIRNLTSAKAAMGSVMIDGPTILMQGTILLIAFFAVMIIGDVDNFTAQASAVPGSDEEKSALQAGRQQTEIFPLTLFAVAGMLLFPAANDLVTLFVALEVLSLPLYLMAGLSRHRRLFSQEAALKYFLLGAYASAFFLFGAAFLYG
;
A
#
# COMPACT_ATOMS: atom_id res chain seq x y z
N MET A 1 -19.61 21.00 -26.24
CA MET A 1 -18.83 21.76 -25.24
C MET A 1 -17.99 20.70 -24.52
N SER A 2 -16.71 20.54 -24.88
CA SER A 2 -15.88 19.49 -24.29
C SER A 2 -15.65 19.84 -22.82
N ASP A 3 -16.25 19.08 -21.90
CA ASP A 3 -15.88 19.14 -20.49
C ASP A 3 -14.37 18.89 -20.44
N THR A 4 -13.62 19.93 -20.07
CA THR A 4 -12.18 19.77 -19.85
C THR A 4 -11.99 18.71 -18.76
N PRO A 5 -10.97 17.83 -18.87
CA PRO A 5 -10.71 16.85 -17.83
C PRO A 5 -10.31 17.58 -16.55
N VAL A 6 -11.26 17.78 -15.63
CA VAL A 6 -11.01 18.47 -14.35
C VAL A 6 -10.72 17.43 -13.28
N LEU A 7 -9.47 17.39 -12.81
CA LEU A 7 -9.09 16.65 -11.61
C LEU A 7 -9.28 17.54 -10.38
N GLN A 8 -10.12 17.10 -9.45
CA GLN A 8 -10.34 17.83 -8.21
C GLN A 8 -9.32 17.39 -7.16
N TYR A 9 -8.12 17.97 -7.24
CA TYR A 9 -6.97 17.59 -6.40
C TYR A 9 -7.24 17.63 -4.90
N SER A 10 -8.17 18.46 -4.42
CA SER A 10 -8.57 18.49 -3.01
C SER A 10 -9.17 17.16 -2.54
N PHE A 11 -10.03 16.54 -3.35
CA PHE A 11 -10.69 15.27 -3.03
C PHE A 11 -9.75 14.07 -3.18
N LEU A 12 -8.81 14.14 -4.14
CA LEU A 12 -7.83 13.10 -4.37
C LEU A 12 -6.63 13.18 -3.40
N ALA A 13 -6.49 14.28 -2.67
CA ALA A 13 -5.33 14.56 -1.82
C ALA A 13 -5.00 13.43 -0.84
N PRO A 14 -5.95 12.82 -0.08
CA PRO A 14 -5.61 11.73 0.84
C PRO A 14 -4.93 10.55 0.14
N ILE A 15 -5.43 10.15 -1.03
CA ILE A 15 -4.87 9.04 -1.84
C ILE A 15 -3.48 9.45 -2.38
N LEU A 16 -3.37 10.66 -2.93
CA LEU A 16 -2.11 11.16 -3.50
C LEU A 16 -1.01 11.34 -2.45
N ILE A 17 -1.36 11.76 -1.23
CA ILE A 17 -0.42 11.89 -0.11
C ILE A 17 0.14 10.51 0.25
N VAL A 18 -0.71 9.49 0.39
CA VAL A 18 -0.26 8.13 0.71
C VAL A 18 0.61 7.55 -0.40
N LEU A 19 0.19 7.70 -1.66
CA LEU A 19 0.94 7.21 -2.81
C LEU A 19 2.28 7.94 -2.98
N GLY A 20 2.29 9.26 -2.79
CA GLY A 20 3.52 10.06 -2.76
C GLY A 20 4.46 9.65 -1.64
N GLY A 21 3.94 9.42 -0.43
CA GLY A 21 4.71 8.90 0.69
C GLY A 21 5.29 7.51 0.41
N ALA A 22 4.55 6.64 -0.29
CA ALA A 22 5.05 5.33 -0.71
C ALA A 22 6.24 5.45 -1.66
N VAL A 23 6.14 6.32 -2.67
CA VAL A 23 7.23 6.59 -3.63
C VAL A 23 8.44 7.20 -2.91
N ILE A 24 8.23 8.16 -2.02
CA ILE A 24 9.30 8.74 -1.20
C ILE A 24 9.94 7.65 -0.32
N GLY A 25 9.16 6.72 0.22
CA GLY A 25 9.65 5.58 0.98
C GLY A 25 10.53 4.65 0.14
N VAL A 26 10.18 4.39 -1.12
CA VAL A 26 11.05 3.64 -2.06
C VAL A 26 12.35 4.39 -2.32
N LEU A 27 12.30 5.71 -2.53
CA LEU A 27 13.51 6.52 -2.71
C LEU A 27 14.39 6.51 -1.45
N LEU A 28 13.77 6.56 -0.28
CA LEU A 28 14.47 6.45 1.00
C LEU A 28 15.15 5.09 1.14
N GLU A 29 14.48 4.01 0.71
CA GLU A 29 15.04 2.66 0.65
C GLU A 29 16.18 2.55 -0.37
N ALA A 30 16.17 3.33 -1.44
CA ALA A 30 17.26 3.33 -2.43
C ALA A 30 18.50 4.10 -1.92
N PHE A 31 18.32 5.24 -1.26
CA PHE A 31 19.41 6.18 -1.00
C PHE A 31 19.83 6.33 0.48
N ALA A 32 18.98 5.99 1.45
CA ALA A 32 19.29 6.22 2.86
C ALA A 32 20.22 5.16 3.46
N ALA A 33 21.11 5.59 4.37
CA ALA A 33 22.04 4.70 5.07
C ALA A 33 21.31 3.73 6.02
N ALA A 34 21.72 2.46 6.01
CA ALA A 34 21.08 1.36 6.75
C ALA A 34 20.85 1.64 8.25
N LYS A 35 21.77 2.37 8.91
CA LYS A 35 21.67 2.69 10.35
C LYS A 35 20.49 3.60 10.71
N ARG A 36 20.08 4.51 9.81
CA ARG A 36 18.99 5.47 10.05
C ARG A 36 17.70 5.07 9.33
N ARG A 37 17.78 4.10 8.42
CA ARG A 37 16.71 3.74 7.51
C ARG A 37 15.43 3.34 8.23
N ALA A 38 15.53 2.52 9.29
CA ALA A 38 14.36 2.08 10.04
C ALA A 38 13.57 3.25 10.66
N VAL A 39 14.25 4.11 11.41
CA VAL A 39 13.63 5.29 12.05
C VAL A 39 13.06 6.23 10.99
N LEU A 40 13.79 6.44 9.90
CA LEU A 40 13.36 7.32 8.81
C LEU A 40 12.11 6.77 8.10
N GLN A 41 12.06 5.47 7.77
CA GLN A 41 10.90 4.84 7.14
C GLN A 41 9.68 4.85 8.06
N LEU A 42 9.86 4.50 9.34
CA LEU A 42 8.76 4.51 10.31
C LEU A 42 8.19 5.92 10.47
N THR A 43 9.06 6.93 10.63
CA THR A 43 8.64 8.33 10.78
C THR A 43 7.95 8.84 9.52
N LEU A 44 8.49 8.51 8.34
CA LEU A 44 7.90 8.86 7.04
C LEU A 44 6.50 8.25 6.88
N THR A 45 6.34 6.96 7.18
CA THR A 45 5.07 6.25 7.03
C THR A 45 4.02 6.76 7.99
N LEU A 46 4.34 6.89 9.29
CA LEU A 46 3.40 7.45 10.27
C LEU A 46 3.04 8.89 9.94
N GLY A 47 4.03 9.70 9.55
CA GLY A 47 3.80 11.08 9.10
C GLY A 47 2.89 11.15 7.87
N THR A 48 3.12 10.29 6.88
CA THR A 48 2.29 10.20 5.67
C THR A 48 0.84 9.84 6.00
N LEU A 49 0.62 8.80 6.81
CA LEU A 49 -0.72 8.37 7.21
C LEU A 49 -1.44 9.45 8.02
N PHE A 50 -0.72 10.13 8.92
CA PHE A 50 -1.28 11.23 9.70
C PHE A 50 -1.67 12.42 8.82
N ILE A 51 -0.80 12.85 7.89
CA ILE A 51 -1.08 13.95 6.96
C ILE A 51 -2.25 13.57 6.04
N ALA A 52 -2.32 12.32 5.56
CA ALA A 52 -3.45 11.84 4.76
C ALA A 52 -4.76 11.88 5.55
N PHE A 53 -4.74 11.51 6.84
CA PHE A 53 -5.91 11.59 7.72
C PHE A 53 -6.37 13.03 7.94
N LEU A 54 -5.44 13.96 8.20
CA LEU A 54 -5.77 15.39 8.30
C LEU A 54 -6.34 15.95 6.99
N SER A 55 -5.80 15.52 5.85
CA SER A 55 -6.33 15.87 4.53
C SER A 55 -7.76 15.37 4.34
N LEU A 56 -8.06 14.13 4.78
CA LEU A 56 -9.40 13.57 4.75
C LEU A 56 -10.38 14.36 5.63
N LEU A 57 -9.95 14.78 6.82
CA LEU A 57 -10.78 15.61 7.71
C LEU A 57 -11.15 16.96 7.08
N ARG A 58 -10.30 17.51 6.20
CA ARG A 58 -10.58 18.76 5.49
C ARG A 58 -11.73 18.61 4.48
N ILE A 59 -11.86 17.44 3.85
CA ILE A 59 -12.89 17.14 2.86
C ILE A 59 -14.11 16.40 3.43
N ARG A 60 -14.15 16.12 4.74
CA ARG A 60 -15.15 15.25 5.37
C ARG A 60 -16.62 15.63 5.15
N ASN A 61 -16.89 16.92 4.95
CA ASN A 61 -18.23 17.47 4.74
C ASN A 61 -18.51 17.77 3.26
N LEU A 62 -17.59 17.40 2.37
CA LEU A 62 -17.68 17.65 0.94
C LEU A 62 -17.91 16.32 0.22
N THR A 63 -18.66 16.36 -0.86
CA THR A 63 -18.89 15.20 -1.71
C THR A 63 -18.64 15.57 -3.17
N SER A 64 -18.10 14.65 -3.95
CA SER A 64 -17.87 14.85 -5.39
C SER A 64 -18.02 13.54 -6.14
N ALA A 65 -18.96 13.49 -7.08
CA ALA A 65 -19.16 12.36 -7.99
C ALA A 65 -18.19 12.38 -9.20
N LYS A 66 -17.39 13.44 -9.35
CA LYS A 66 -16.48 13.62 -10.50
C LYS A 66 -15.07 13.99 -10.05
N ALA A 67 -14.61 13.44 -8.91
CA ALA A 67 -13.31 13.81 -8.34
C ALA A 67 -12.14 13.54 -9.32
N ALA A 68 -12.22 12.46 -10.09
CA ALA A 68 -11.33 12.17 -11.22
C ALA A 68 -12.13 11.85 -12.49
N MET A 69 -12.64 12.86 -13.20
CA MET A 69 -13.38 12.67 -14.47
C MET A 69 -14.56 11.68 -14.40
N GLY A 70 -15.13 11.45 -13.21
CA GLY A 70 -16.22 10.49 -12.98
C GLY A 70 -15.78 9.07 -12.62
N SER A 71 -14.48 8.74 -12.67
CA SER A 71 -13.96 7.42 -12.30
C SER A 71 -13.76 7.25 -10.79
N VAL A 72 -13.61 8.36 -10.09
CA VAL A 72 -13.50 8.42 -8.62
C VAL A 72 -14.65 9.26 -8.07
N MET A 73 -15.42 8.65 -7.17
CA MET A 73 -16.50 9.25 -6.41
C MET A 73 -16.11 9.31 -4.94
N ILE A 74 -16.23 10.49 -4.34
CA ILE A 74 -16.03 10.71 -2.91
C ILE A 74 -17.38 11.11 -2.31
N ASP A 75 -17.98 10.21 -1.55
CA ASP A 75 -19.20 10.44 -0.79
C ASP A 75 -19.00 10.16 0.71
N GLY A 76 -20.08 10.24 1.49
CA GLY A 76 -20.05 9.98 2.93
C GLY A 76 -19.51 8.58 3.29
N PRO A 77 -20.06 7.50 2.71
CA PRO A 77 -19.52 6.15 2.88
C PRO A 77 -18.04 6.02 2.52
N THR A 78 -17.61 6.54 1.37
CA THR A 78 -16.20 6.51 0.96
C THR A 78 -15.31 7.20 1.99
N ILE A 79 -15.69 8.39 2.48
CA ILE A 79 -14.93 9.12 3.51
C ILE A 79 -14.84 8.31 4.80
N LEU A 80 -15.92 7.66 5.23
CA LEU A 80 -15.94 6.84 6.44
C LEU A 80 -15.02 5.62 6.31
N MET A 81 -15.07 4.92 5.16
CA MET A 81 -14.19 3.79 4.87
C MET A 81 -12.73 4.22 4.80
N GLN A 82 -12.42 5.31 4.08
CA GLN A 82 -11.06 5.86 4.01
C GLN A 82 -10.53 6.26 5.39
N GLY A 83 -11.37 6.87 6.23
CA GLY A 83 -11.00 7.26 7.59
C GLY A 83 -10.69 6.04 8.47
N THR A 84 -11.49 4.99 8.34
CA THR A 84 -11.29 3.72 9.06
C THR A 84 -10.00 3.02 8.60
N ILE A 85 -9.76 2.97 7.29
CA ILE A 85 -8.54 2.40 6.70
C ILE A 85 -7.31 3.14 7.22
N LEU A 86 -7.30 4.48 7.19
CA LEU A 86 -6.17 5.28 7.67
C LEU A 86 -5.90 5.06 9.16
N LEU A 87 -6.94 4.98 9.99
CA LEU A 87 -6.80 4.71 11.42
C LEU A 87 -6.22 3.32 11.67
N ILE A 88 -6.78 2.28 11.04
CA ILE A 88 -6.29 0.90 11.18
C ILE A 88 -4.85 0.80 10.67
N ALA A 89 -4.55 1.40 9.52
CA ALA A 89 -3.20 1.42 8.95
C ALA A 89 -2.20 2.11 9.87
N PHE A 90 -2.58 3.22 10.52
CA PHE A 90 -1.70 3.93 11.45
C PHE A 90 -1.30 3.03 12.62
N PHE A 91 -2.26 2.37 13.27
CA PHE A 91 -1.98 1.44 14.36
C PHE A 91 -1.27 0.16 13.89
N ALA A 92 -1.62 -0.37 12.71
CA ALA A 92 -0.93 -1.52 12.12
C ALA A 92 0.56 -1.21 11.88
N VAL A 93 0.88 -0.01 11.36
CA VAL A 93 2.27 0.44 11.18
C VAL A 93 2.97 0.63 12.52
N MET A 94 2.29 1.15 13.55
CA MET A 94 2.87 1.20 14.90
C MET A 94 3.22 -0.21 15.41
N ILE A 95 2.34 -1.19 15.21
CA ILE A 95 2.62 -2.58 15.58
C ILE A 95 3.82 -3.11 14.78
N ILE A 96 3.87 -2.88 13.47
CA ILE A 96 5.01 -3.27 12.61
C ILE A 96 6.32 -2.61 13.08
N GLY A 97 6.26 -1.34 13.49
CA GLY A 97 7.41 -0.56 13.95
C GLY A 97 7.88 -0.89 15.37
N ASP A 98 6.97 -1.34 16.24
CA ASP A 98 7.24 -1.74 17.63
C ASP A 98 7.82 -3.17 17.72
N VAL A 99 7.81 -3.94 16.63
CA VAL A 99 8.46 -5.26 16.60
C VAL A 99 9.98 -5.09 16.49
N ASP A 100 10.63 -4.81 17.61
CA ASP A 100 12.09 -4.78 17.81
C ASP A 100 12.83 -6.12 17.53
N ASN A 101 12.26 -7.05 16.74
CA ASN A 101 12.80 -8.41 16.51
C ASN A 101 12.78 -8.92 15.05
N PHE A 102 12.36 -8.12 14.05
CA PHE A 102 12.46 -8.55 12.66
C PHE A 102 13.87 -8.34 12.10
N THR A 103 14.54 -9.47 11.99
CA THR A 103 15.98 -9.61 11.85
C THR A 103 16.38 -9.69 10.36
N ALA A 104 17.67 -9.61 10.11
CA ALA A 104 18.29 -9.22 8.84
C ALA A 104 18.16 -10.13 7.63
N GLN A 105 17.91 -9.45 6.51
CA GLN A 105 18.17 -9.76 5.10
C GLN A 105 17.36 -10.87 4.42
N ALA A 106 16.57 -10.46 3.43
CA ALA A 106 15.80 -11.30 2.51
C ALA A 106 16.66 -12.05 1.47
N SER A 107 17.99 -11.96 1.49
CA SER A 107 18.86 -12.45 0.39
C SER A 107 19.77 -13.64 0.75
N ALA A 108 19.94 -14.01 2.03
CA ALA A 108 20.88 -15.06 2.41
C ALA A 108 20.26 -16.46 2.35
N VAL A 109 21.00 -17.47 1.89
CA VAL A 109 20.53 -18.87 1.82
C VAL A 109 20.29 -19.42 3.24
N PRO A 110 19.17 -20.14 3.50
CA PRO A 110 18.89 -20.69 4.83
C PRO A 110 20.04 -21.57 5.36
N GLY A 111 20.58 -21.23 6.52
CA GLY A 111 21.69 -21.92 7.18
C GLY A 111 23.09 -21.50 6.76
N SER A 112 23.24 -20.53 5.84
CA SER A 112 24.56 -20.06 5.40
C SER A 112 25.24 -19.15 6.44
N ASP A 113 26.56 -19.03 6.36
CA ASP A 113 27.32 -18.11 7.20
C ASP A 113 26.95 -16.63 6.92
N GLU A 114 26.36 -16.35 5.76
CA GLU A 114 25.78 -15.05 5.39
C GLU A 114 24.49 -14.74 6.17
N GLU A 115 23.66 -15.75 6.47
CA GLU A 115 22.47 -15.56 7.31
C GLU A 115 22.87 -15.28 8.75
N LYS A 116 23.88 -15.99 9.27
CA LYS A 116 24.43 -15.77 10.62
C LYS A 116 25.08 -14.39 10.75
N SER A 117 25.83 -13.96 9.74
CA SER A 117 26.45 -12.63 9.74
C SER A 117 25.43 -11.51 9.48
N ALA A 118 24.36 -11.76 8.71
CA ALA A 118 23.23 -10.84 8.60
C ALA A 118 22.48 -10.71 9.93
N LEU A 119 22.13 -11.83 10.57
CA LEU A 119 21.54 -11.91 11.92
C LEU A 119 22.36 -11.10 12.93
N GLN A 120 23.68 -11.26 12.91
CA GLN A 120 24.62 -10.50 13.74
C GLN A 120 24.75 -9.02 13.31
N ALA A 121 24.47 -8.67 12.06
CA ALA A 121 24.52 -7.32 11.52
C ALA A 121 23.24 -6.49 11.76
N GLY A 122 22.17 -7.08 12.31
CA GLY A 122 20.99 -6.33 12.78
C GLY A 122 20.24 -5.53 11.71
N ARG A 123 20.35 -5.87 10.41
CA ARG A 123 19.57 -5.20 9.36
C ARG A 123 18.08 -5.43 9.61
N GLN A 124 17.26 -4.39 9.61
CA GLN A 124 15.81 -4.53 9.63
C GLN A 124 15.31 -4.50 8.17
N GLN A 125 14.29 -5.30 7.83
CA GLN A 125 13.62 -5.22 6.54
C GLN A 125 12.68 -4.00 6.55
N THR A 126 13.15 -2.89 5.99
CA THR A 126 12.40 -1.63 6.01
C THR A 126 11.54 -1.42 4.77
N GLU A 127 11.63 -2.32 3.79
CA GLU A 127 10.80 -2.36 2.58
C GLU A 127 9.30 -2.57 2.88
N ILE A 128 8.98 -3.13 4.05
CA ILE A 128 7.58 -3.32 4.48
C ILE A 128 6.83 -1.99 4.59
N PHE A 129 7.52 -0.89 4.93
CA PHE A 129 6.92 0.43 5.12
C PHE A 129 6.38 1.02 3.79
N PRO A 130 7.18 1.19 2.72
CA PRO A 130 6.66 1.66 1.43
C PRO A 130 5.65 0.68 0.81
N LEU A 131 5.85 -0.64 0.96
CA LEU A 131 4.87 -1.63 0.48
C LEU A 131 3.50 -1.50 1.18
N THR A 132 3.51 -1.25 2.49
CA THR A 132 2.29 -0.97 3.26
C THR A 132 1.61 0.31 2.76
N LEU A 133 2.36 1.38 2.49
CA LEU A 133 1.78 2.61 1.94
C LEU A 133 1.16 2.39 0.55
N PHE A 134 1.78 1.61 -0.34
CA PHE A 134 1.16 1.25 -1.63
C PHE A 134 -0.14 0.46 -1.43
N ALA A 135 -0.13 -0.54 -0.53
CA ALA A 135 -1.34 -1.30 -0.23
C ALA A 135 -2.45 -0.39 0.29
N VAL A 136 -2.15 0.50 1.24
CA VAL A 136 -3.10 1.47 1.79
C VAL A 136 -3.60 2.43 0.71
N ALA A 137 -2.77 2.91 -0.21
CA ALA A 137 -3.22 3.75 -1.32
C ALA A 137 -4.28 3.02 -2.18
N GLY A 138 -4.07 1.74 -2.48
CA GLY A 138 -5.06 0.89 -3.14
C GLY A 138 -6.34 0.72 -2.30
N MET A 139 -6.21 0.48 -1.00
CA MET A 139 -7.36 0.41 -0.08
C MET A 139 -8.18 1.70 -0.05
N LEU A 140 -7.54 2.88 -0.14
CA LEU A 140 -8.24 4.16 -0.16
C LEU A 140 -8.95 4.42 -1.49
N LEU A 141 -8.37 3.96 -2.60
CA LEU A 141 -9.00 4.08 -3.92
C LEU A 141 -10.18 3.11 -4.09
N PHE A 142 -10.13 1.94 -3.46
CA PHE A 142 -11.13 0.88 -3.60
C PHE A 142 -12.59 1.33 -3.31
N PRO A 143 -12.92 1.91 -2.15
CA PRO A 143 -14.28 2.40 -1.87
C PRO A 143 -14.64 3.69 -2.62
N ALA A 144 -13.69 4.27 -3.37
CA ALA A 144 -13.89 5.48 -4.15
C ALA A 144 -14.05 5.19 -5.65
N ALA A 145 -13.83 3.94 -6.08
CA ALA A 145 -13.91 3.56 -7.49
C ALA A 145 -15.36 3.57 -7.98
N ASN A 146 -15.61 4.30 -9.08
CA ASN A 146 -16.93 4.47 -9.67
C ASN A 146 -17.09 3.74 -11.03
N ASP A 147 -16.03 3.10 -11.50
CA ASP A 147 -16.04 2.24 -12.68
C ASP A 147 -15.15 0.99 -12.47
N LEU A 148 -15.35 -0.06 -13.30
CA LEU A 148 -14.65 -1.34 -13.07
C LEU A 148 -13.15 -1.26 -13.37
N VAL A 149 -12.72 -0.33 -14.24
CA VAL A 149 -11.30 -0.14 -14.56
C VAL A 149 -10.58 0.43 -13.35
N THR A 150 -11.16 1.44 -12.70
CA THR A 150 -10.63 2.05 -11.48
C THR A 150 -10.70 1.08 -10.32
N LEU A 151 -11.75 0.26 -10.24
CA LEU A 151 -11.86 -0.81 -9.24
C LEU A 151 -10.75 -1.86 -9.42
N PHE A 152 -10.48 -2.28 -10.66
CA PHE A 152 -9.38 -3.17 -10.99
C PHE A 152 -8.03 -2.57 -10.58
N VAL A 153 -7.77 -1.32 -10.94
CA VAL A 153 -6.53 -0.62 -10.55
C VAL A 153 -6.40 -0.55 -9.02
N ALA A 154 -7.47 -0.25 -8.30
CA ALA A 154 -7.45 -0.23 -6.83
C ALA A 154 -7.09 -1.61 -6.24
N LEU A 155 -7.66 -2.69 -6.78
CA LEU A 155 -7.38 -4.07 -6.38
C LEU A 155 -5.93 -4.50 -6.67
N GLU A 156 -5.37 -4.12 -7.82
CA GLU A 156 -3.98 -4.45 -8.17
C GLU A 156 -2.98 -3.65 -7.31
N VAL A 157 -3.21 -2.35 -7.13
CA VAL A 157 -2.37 -1.49 -6.27
C VAL A 157 -2.41 -1.96 -4.81
N LEU A 158 -3.58 -2.45 -4.37
CA LEU A 158 -3.74 -3.09 -3.07
C LEU A 158 -2.98 -4.41 -2.96
N SER A 159 -3.14 -5.30 -3.94
CA SER A 159 -2.79 -6.71 -3.80
C SER A 159 -1.34 -7.05 -4.16
N LEU A 160 -0.73 -6.39 -5.16
CA LEU A 160 0.66 -6.64 -5.53
C LEU A 160 1.64 -6.44 -4.35
N PRO A 161 1.54 -5.35 -3.56
CA PRO A 161 2.38 -5.20 -2.36
C PRO A 161 2.09 -6.25 -1.29
N LEU A 162 0.83 -6.68 -1.13
CA LEU A 162 0.46 -7.74 -0.19
C LEU A 162 1.09 -9.09 -0.59
N TYR A 163 1.14 -9.43 -1.88
CA TYR A 163 1.81 -10.64 -2.36
C TYR A 163 3.30 -10.62 -2.04
N LEU A 164 3.95 -9.46 -2.23
CA LEU A 164 5.35 -9.29 -1.85
C LEU A 164 5.56 -9.42 -0.35
N MET A 165 4.73 -8.76 0.46
CA MET A 165 4.81 -8.83 1.92
C MET A 165 4.55 -10.23 2.48
N ALA A 166 3.68 -11.03 1.85
CA ALA A 166 3.47 -12.43 2.21
C ALA A 166 4.75 -13.29 2.05
N GLY A 167 5.65 -12.88 1.17
CA GLY A 167 6.94 -13.53 0.92
C GLY A 167 8.10 -13.02 1.78
N LEU A 168 7.89 -11.94 2.55
CA LEU A 168 8.93 -11.33 3.39
C LEU A 168 9.15 -12.08 4.72
N SER A 169 8.32 -13.08 5.08
CA SER A 169 8.41 -13.73 6.39
C SER A 169 9.73 -14.49 6.58
N ARG A 170 10.34 -14.21 7.73
CA ARG A 170 11.67 -14.65 8.11
C ARG A 170 11.71 -16.06 8.70
N HIS A 171 10.69 -16.43 9.46
CA HIS A 171 10.58 -17.75 10.04
C HIS A 171 9.92 -18.67 9.01
N ARG A 172 10.66 -19.67 8.52
CA ARG A 172 10.22 -20.62 7.48
C ARG A 172 10.11 -20.01 6.07
N ARG A 173 11.18 -19.38 5.61
CA ARG A 173 11.28 -18.70 4.30
C ARG A 173 10.74 -19.50 3.12
N LEU A 174 11.05 -20.80 3.02
CA LEU A 174 10.53 -21.66 1.95
C LEU A 174 9.00 -21.73 1.93
N PHE A 175 8.38 -21.83 3.10
CA PHE A 175 6.93 -21.84 3.25
C PHE A 175 6.30 -20.47 2.97
N SER A 176 6.97 -19.38 3.37
CA SER A 176 6.53 -18.01 3.07
C SER A 176 6.57 -17.70 1.58
N GLN A 177 7.62 -18.15 0.88
CA GLN A 177 7.72 -17.99 -0.57
C GLN A 177 6.70 -18.84 -1.32
N GLU A 178 6.47 -20.08 -0.89
CA GLU A 178 5.42 -20.92 -1.45
C GLU A 178 4.03 -20.32 -1.21
N ALA A 179 3.77 -19.78 -0.01
CA ALA A 179 2.52 -19.09 0.31
C ALA A 179 2.33 -17.83 -0.53
N ALA A 180 3.38 -17.01 -0.69
CA ALA A 180 3.35 -15.82 -1.54
C ALA A 180 3.05 -16.17 -3.00
N LEU A 181 3.69 -17.23 -3.53
CA LEU A 181 3.42 -17.73 -4.88
C LEU A 181 1.98 -18.22 -5.01
N LYS A 182 1.49 -19.01 -4.06
CA LYS A 182 0.09 -19.48 -4.04
C LYS A 182 -0.89 -18.31 -3.98
N TYR A 183 -0.61 -17.31 -3.15
CA TYR A 183 -1.46 -16.14 -3.01
C TYR A 183 -1.46 -15.27 -4.27
N PHE A 184 -0.29 -15.05 -4.87
CA PHE A 184 -0.16 -14.37 -6.16
C PHE A 184 -0.90 -15.11 -7.28
N LEU A 185 -0.73 -16.43 -7.41
CA LEU A 185 -1.40 -17.22 -8.46
C LEU A 185 -2.92 -17.22 -8.29
N LEU A 186 -3.41 -17.39 -7.06
CA LEU A 186 -4.84 -17.31 -6.76
C LEU A 186 -5.39 -15.90 -7.06
N GLY A 187 -4.63 -14.87 -6.70
CA GLY A 187 -4.94 -13.48 -6.96
C GLY A 187 -5.00 -13.15 -8.45
N ALA A 188 -3.95 -13.50 -9.21
CA ALA A 188 -3.86 -13.29 -10.65
C ALA A 188 -4.99 -14.01 -11.40
N TYR A 189 -5.35 -15.22 -10.95
CA TYR A 189 -6.52 -15.94 -11.46
C TYR A 189 -7.82 -15.16 -11.18
N ALA A 190 -8.05 -14.74 -9.93
CA ALA A 190 -9.24 -13.94 -9.59
C ALA A 190 -9.31 -12.62 -10.38
N SER A 191 -8.19 -11.92 -10.55
CA SER A 191 -8.06 -10.71 -11.37
C SER A 191 -8.40 -10.97 -12.83
N ALA A 192 -7.97 -12.09 -13.41
CA ALA A 192 -8.33 -12.47 -14.78
C ALA A 192 -9.83 -12.72 -14.94
N PHE A 193 -10.47 -13.40 -13.97
CA PHE A 193 -11.92 -13.61 -13.96
C PHE A 193 -12.68 -12.28 -13.81
N PHE A 194 -12.22 -11.40 -12.92
CA PHE A 194 -12.79 -10.08 -12.76
C PHE A 194 -12.71 -9.27 -14.06
N LEU A 195 -11.54 -9.22 -14.70
CA LEU A 195 -11.33 -8.46 -15.93
C LEU A 195 -12.16 -9.05 -17.10
N PHE A 196 -12.28 -10.38 -17.18
CA PHE A 196 -13.13 -11.05 -18.15
C PHE A 196 -14.62 -10.73 -17.93
N GLY A 197 -15.08 -10.73 -16.68
CA GLY A 197 -16.44 -10.31 -16.34
C GLY A 197 -16.70 -8.83 -16.66
N ALA A 198 -15.72 -7.96 -16.38
CA ALA A 198 -15.79 -6.56 -16.75
C ALA A 198 -15.86 -6.38 -18.28
N ALA A 199 -15.07 -7.14 -19.04
CA ALA A 199 -15.13 -7.11 -20.50
C ALA A 199 -16.51 -7.47 -21.04
N PHE A 200 -17.23 -8.43 -20.44
CA PHE A 200 -18.61 -8.74 -20.83
C PHE A 200 -19.64 -7.69 -20.44
N LEU A 201 -19.37 -6.87 -19.42
CA LEU A 201 -20.26 -5.77 -19.02
C LEU A 201 -20.03 -4.52 -19.89
N TYR A 202 -18.82 -4.33 -20.41
CA TYR A 202 -18.45 -3.18 -21.25
C TYR A 202 -18.60 -3.42 -22.76
N GLY A 203 -18.40 -4.66 -23.22
CA GLY A 203 -18.50 -5.07 -24.63
C GLY A 203 -19.93 -5.33 -25.06
#